data_AF-A0A9D4XPI4-F1
#
_entry.id   AF-A0A9D4XPI4-F1
#
_cell.length_a   1.000
_cell.length_b   1.000
_cell.length_c   1.000
_cell.angle_alpha   90.00
_cell.angle_beta   90.00
_cell.angle_gamma   90.00
#
_symmetry.space_group_name_H-M   'P 1'
#
loop_
_entity.id
_entity.type
_entity.pdbx_description
1 polymer ?
#
loop_
_entity_poly.entity_id
_entity_poly.type
_entity_poly.pdbx_seq_one_letter_code
_entity_poly.pdbx_strand_id
1 'polypeptide(L)'
;MNSMEEHDVGISCYISNLPGFRGVLKQRYSDFIVHEVDTDGKVVELSSLEAIAEESKVSAVESKENQTDASETEVISYASQIEAFKSLAGDSDASCLEEFINQINAGGEESLSPIILSPDSDKSHRTAVHIFFRENFNFLVTDTVDGPDASSKCIRVRSNSGKSNNRDKNSRKRKERDNKPFDSRGSENWPDAGKFLRFHLYKENKDTQEALGVLGHMLGIRSKSFGFAGTKDKRAVTTQRVTVYKQQASKLASLNGKLFGIKVGDFCYVNEGLCLGQLLGNRFTITLRGVVADSVDTIKAAADSLGRHGFVNYFGLQRFGSGSVPTHLIGAALFRGEWKHAVDLILDPRDGDILLSFLEYITDDMSYSINCALIVYNNVFNFIVLHNLFKYKNI
;
A
#
# COMPACT_ATOMS: atom_id res chain seq x y z
N MET A 1 3.30 31.47 25.24
CA MET A 1 2.17 31.74 24.33
C MET A 1 1.07 30.76 24.65
N ASN A 2 -0.19 31.19 24.68
CA ASN A 2 -1.31 30.36 25.11
C ASN A 2 -1.61 29.30 24.03
N SER A 3 -1.71 28.04 24.47
CA SER A 3 -2.34 26.99 23.68
C SER A 3 -3.76 27.42 23.32
N MET A 4 -4.17 27.23 22.07
CA MET A 4 -5.56 27.43 21.65
C MET A 4 -6.50 26.61 22.55
N GLU A 5 -7.57 27.24 23.01
CA GLU A 5 -8.60 26.63 23.83
C GLU A 5 -9.89 26.41 23.04
N GLU A 6 -10.81 25.61 23.59
CA GLU A 6 -12.09 25.30 22.95
C GLU A 6 -12.94 26.55 22.65
N HIS A 7 -12.92 27.53 23.55
CA HIS A 7 -13.70 28.76 23.40
C HIS A 7 -13.20 29.64 22.25
N ASP A 8 -11.90 29.61 21.93
CA ASP A 8 -11.30 30.38 20.82
C ASP A 8 -11.87 29.97 19.46
N VAL A 9 -12.40 28.75 19.36
CA VAL A 9 -12.95 28.17 18.13
C VAL A 9 -14.45 27.90 18.21
N GLY A 10 -15.13 28.53 19.17
CA GLY A 10 -16.58 28.48 19.29
C GLY A 10 -17.14 27.19 19.89
N ILE A 11 -16.31 26.39 20.57
CA ILE A 11 -16.76 25.21 21.34
C ILE A 11 -17.06 25.69 22.77
N SER A 12 -18.34 25.93 23.06
CA SER A 12 -18.75 26.57 24.31
C SER A 12 -19.98 25.96 24.99
N CYS A 13 -20.73 25.10 24.29
CA CYS A 13 -22.00 24.58 24.77
C CYS A 13 -21.96 23.06 25.00
N TYR A 14 -22.77 22.61 25.96
CA TYR A 14 -23.02 21.20 26.26
C TYR A 14 -24.51 20.88 26.06
N ILE A 15 -24.82 19.62 25.73
CA ILE A 15 -26.22 19.14 25.71
C ILE A 15 -26.73 18.86 27.12
N SER A 16 -25.86 18.33 27.98
CA SER A 16 -26.20 17.96 29.36
C SER A 16 -25.95 19.12 30.31
N ASN A 17 -26.85 19.30 31.28
CA ASN A 17 -26.70 20.22 32.40
C ASN A 17 -26.13 19.54 33.66
N LEU A 18 -25.69 18.27 33.54
CA LEU A 18 -25.10 17.53 34.65
C LEU A 18 -23.73 18.11 35.05
N PRO A 19 -23.31 17.99 36.31
CA PRO A 19 -21.96 18.36 36.74
C PRO A 19 -20.88 17.62 35.95
N GLY A 20 -19.85 18.35 35.53
CA GLY A 20 -18.68 17.78 34.87
C GLY A 20 -17.77 17.03 35.83
N PHE A 21 -16.93 16.14 35.29
CA PHE A 21 -15.88 15.44 36.03
C PHE A 21 -14.60 15.40 35.19
N ARG A 22 -13.48 15.07 35.83
CA ARG A 22 -12.16 15.05 35.16
C ARG A 22 -11.73 13.61 34.87
N GLY A 23 -10.98 13.44 33.80
CA GLY A 23 -10.33 12.19 33.43
C GLY A 23 -9.27 12.43 32.38
N VAL A 24 -8.31 11.52 32.28
CA VAL A 24 -7.21 11.59 31.31
C VAL A 24 -7.59 10.77 30.09
N LEU A 25 -7.74 11.44 28.95
CA LEU A 25 -7.96 10.82 27.65
C LEU A 25 -6.62 10.46 26.99
N LYS A 26 -6.57 9.31 26.30
CA LYS A 26 -5.38 8.86 25.53
C LYS A 26 -4.10 8.83 26.37
N GLN A 27 -4.18 8.48 27.67
CA GLN A 27 -2.97 8.32 28.51
C GLN A 27 -2.02 7.30 27.87
N ARG A 28 -2.55 6.15 27.46
CA ARG A 28 -1.92 5.19 26.54
C ARG A 28 -2.62 5.24 25.18
N TYR A 29 -1.93 4.92 24.09
CA TYR A 29 -2.56 4.82 22.77
C TYR A 29 -3.60 3.67 22.73
N SER A 30 -3.43 2.64 23.55
CA SER A 30 -4.38 1.53 23.71
C SER A 30 -5.63 1.88 24.53
N ASP A 31 -5.67 3.04 25.17
CA ASP A 31 -6.90 3.54 25.80
C ASP A 31 -7.89 4.11 24.77
N PHE A 32 -7.50 4.20 23.50
CA PHE A 32 -8.31 4.75 22.42
C PHE A 32 -8.28 3.80 21.22
N ILE A 33 -9.32 2.97 21.14
CA ILE A 33 -9.44 1.94 20.11
C ILE A 33 -10.52 2.37 19.11
N VAL A 34 -10.20 2.25 17.82
CA VAL A 34 -11.09 2.66 16.72
C VAL A 34 -11.25 1.51 15.74
N HIS A 35 -12.48 1.08 15.54
CA HIS A 35 -12.83 0.13 14.47
C HIS A 35 -13.67 0.86 13.43
N GLU A 36 -13.27 0.79 12.17
CA GLU A 36 -14.12 1.26 11.08
C GLU A 36 -15.44 0.47 11.05
N VAL A 37 -16.53 1.13 10.70
CA VAL A 37 -17.81 0.50 10.38
C VAL A 37 -18.01 0.64 8.87
N ASP A 38 -18.06 -0.48 8.18
CA ASP A 38 -18.20 -0.49 6.73
C ASP A 38 -19.56 0.02 6.25
N THR A 39 -19.76 0.04 4.93
CA THR A 39 -21.03 0.45 4.30
C THR A 39 -22.22 -0.45 4.64
N ASP A 40 -21.96 -1.69 5.09
CA ASP A 40 -22.97 -2.68 5.46
C ASP A 40 -23.27 -2.67 6.96
N GLY A 41 -22.64 -1.79 7.74
CA GLY A 41 -22.79 -1.70 9.19
C GLY A 41 -21.93 -2.69 9.98
N LYS A 42 -21.08 -3.48 9.32
CA LYS A 42 -20.18 -4.43 9.98
C LYS A 42 -18.96 -3.71 10.53
N VAL A 43 -18.65 -3.99 11.79
CA VAL A 43 -17.42 -3.53 12.45
C VAL A 43 -16.23 -4.27 11.86
N VAL A 44 -15.23 -3.51 11.46
CA VAL A 44 -13.98 -4.02 10.90
C VAL A 44 -13.05 -4.43 12.04
N GLU A 45 -12.87 -5.73 12.19
CA GLU A 45 -12.01 -6.35 13.21
C GLU A 45 -11.03 -7.30 12.54
N LEU A 46 -9.80 -7.37 13.05
CA LEU A 46 -8.79 -8.27 12.52
C LEU A 46 -8.95 -9.64 13.18
N SER A 47 -9.55 -10.60 12.47
CA SER A 47 -9.89 -11.92 12.99
C SER A 47 -8.93 -13.02 12.55
N SER A 48 -8.35 -12.90 11.34
CA SER A 48 -7.40 -13.87 10.80
C SER A 48 -6.25 -13.17 10.10
N LEU A 49 -5.03 -13.67 10.35
CA LEU A 49 -3.81 -13.21 9.68
C LEU A 49 -3.42 -14.10 8.49
N GLU A 50 -4.12 -15.21 8.32
CA GLU A 50 -3.80 -16.22 7.32
C GLU A 50 -4.23 -15.77 5.93
N ALA A 51 -3.44 -16.15 4.93
CA ALA A 51 -3.82 -15.94 3.55
C ALA A 51 -4.97 -16.88 3.17
N ILE A 52 -5.87 -16.41 2.29
CA ILE A 52 -6.89 -17.29 1.69
C ILE A 52 -6.16 -18.36 0.86
N ALA A 53 -6.54 -19.63 1.03
CA ALA A 53 -6.10 -20.68 0.12
C ALA A 53 -6.55 -20.32 -1.30
N GLU A 54 -5.60 -20.11 -2.21
CA GLU A 54 -5.92 -19.91 -3.62
C GLU A 54 -6.46 -21.24 -4.15
N GLU A 55 -7.78 -21.42 -4.13
CA GLU A 55 -8.43 -22.54 -4.80
C GLU A 55 -8.13 -22.44 -6.29
N SER A 56 -7.05 -23.11 -6.68
CA SER A 56 -6.81 -23.49 -8.05
C SER A 56 -7.98 -24.38 -8.44
N LYS A 57 -8.86 -23.89 -9.30
CA LYS A 57 -9.84 -24.75 -9.98
C LYS A 57 -9.07 -25.71 -10.89
N VAL A 58 -8.54 -26.78 -10.29
CA VAL A 58 -8.25 -28.03 -10.99
C VAL A 58 -9.39 -28.96 -10.60
N SER A 59 -10.17 -29.33 -11.60
CA SER A 59 -11.29 -30.25 -11.50
C SER A 59 -10.90 -31.55 -10.79
N ALA A 60 -11.81 -32.00 -9.93
CA ALA A 60 -11.81 -33.22 -9.14
C ALA A 60 -11.26 -34.47 -9.86
N VAL A 61 -10.37 -35.20 -9.20
CA VAL A 61 -10.48 -36.66 -8.98
C VAL A 61 -9.94 -36.97 -7.59
N GLU A 62 -10.72 -37.74 -6.85
CA GLU A 62 -10.44 -38.27 -5.51
C GLU A 62 -9.25 -39.23 -5.51
N SER A 63 -8.38 -39.11 -4.49
CA SER A 63 -7.86 -40.27 -3.75
C SER A 63 -7.20 -39.81 -2.46
N LYS A 64 -7.78 -40.24 -1.33
CA LYS A 64 -7.18 -40.20 0.00
C LYS A 64 -6.02 -41.20 0.07
N GLU A 65 -4.91 -40.85 0.73
CA GLU A 65 -4.45 -41.43 2.01
C GLU A 65 -2.98 -41.07 2.34
N ASN A 66 -2.81 -40.52 3.55
CA ASN A 66 -1.74 -40.63 4.54
C ASN A 66 -0.22 -40.56 4.22
N GLN A 67 0.41 -39.58 4.90
CA GLN A 67 1.67 -39.64 5.70
C GLN A 67 2.93 -40.26 5.07
N THR A 68 4.04 -39.53 4.95
CA THR A 68 5.12 -39.36 5.96
C THR A 68 6.28 -38.53 5.39
N ASP A 69 7.03 -37.89 6.28
CA ASP A 69 8.32 -37.23 6.07
C ASP A 69 9.37 -38.16 5.41
N ALA A 70 10.01 -37.72 4.31
CA ALA A 70 11.41 -37.95 3.99
C ALA A 70 11.81 -37.22 2.69
N SER A 71 13.00 -36.63 2.70
CA SER A 71 13.67 -35.99 1.57
C SER A 71 14.03 -36.99 0.47
N GLU A 72 13.36 -36.94 -0.69
CA GLU A 72 13.84 -37.54 -1.94
C GLU A 72 13.54 -36.60 -3.12
N THR A 73 14.55 -36.39 -3.96
CA THR A 73 14.49 -35.62 -5.20
C THR A 73 13.55 -36.34 -6.18
N GLU A 74 12.28 -35.96 -6.22
CA GLU A 74 11.34 -36.44 -7.23
C GLU A 74 11.78 -35.98 -8.63
N VAL A 75 12.13 -36.94 -9.48
CA VAL A 75 12.28 -36.72 -10.92
C VAL A 75 10.88 -36.50 -11.49
N ILE A 76 10.48 -35.23 -11.65
CA ILE A 76 9.23 -34.87 -12.32
C ILE A 76 9.35 -35.30 -13.79
N SER A 77 8.58 -36.32 -14.19
CA SER A 77 8.53 -36.79 -15.58
C SER A 77 7.60 -35.90 -16.41
N TYR A 78 8.12 -35.32 -17.48
CA TYR A 78 7.40 -34.42 -18.40
C TYR A 78 6.92 -35.13 -19.68
N ALA A 79 6.83 -36.46 -19.68
CA ALA A 79 6.57 -37.25 -20.88
C ALA A 79 5.26 -36.85 -21.61
N SER A 80 4.18 -36.59 -20.86
CA SER A 80 2.90 -36.17 -21.45
C SER A 80 2.96 -34.78 -22.08
N GLN A 81 3.73 -33.86 -21.48
CA GLN A 81 3.92 -32.50 -22.00
C GLN A 81 4.85 -32.51 -23.23
N ILE A 82 5.85 -33.38 -23.27
CA ILE A 82 6.72 -33.55 -24.44
C ILE A 82 5.92 -34.10 -25.63
N GLU A 83 5.00 -35.05 -25.41
CA GLU A 83 4.14 -35.57 -26.50
C GLU A 83 3.14 -34.50 -27.00
N ALA A 84 2.61 -33.67 -26.09
CA ALA A 84 1.78 -32.52 -26.49
C ALA A 84 2.60 -31.47 -27.27
N PHE A 85 3.86 -31.24 -26.89
CA PHE A 85 4.76 -30.35 -27.60
C PHE A 85 5.14 -30.88 -28.98
N LYS A 86 5.34 -32.18 -29.11
CA LYS A 86 5.59 -32.87 -30.38
C LYS A 86 4.48 -32.64 -31.40
N SER A 87 3.23 -32.65 -30.94
CA SER A 87 2.07 -32.32 -31.78
C SER A 87 2.04 -30.85 -32.21
N LEU A 88 2.70 -29.96 -31.46
CA LEU A 88 2.73 -28.52 -31.72
C LEU A 88 3.92 -28.10 -32.60
N ALA A 89 5.15 -28.56 -32.28
CA ALA A 89 6.38 -28.10 -32.90
C ALA A 89 7.13 -29.18 -33.71
N GLY A 90 6.63 -30.42 -33.71
CA GLY A 90 7.22 -31.55 -34.43
C GLY A 90 8.29 -32.31 -33.66
N ASP A 91 8.66 -33.47 -34.20
CA ASP A 91 9.50 -34.49 -33.54
C ASP A 91 10.92 -33.99 -33.23
N SER A 92 11.49 -33.19 -34.13
CA SER A 92 12.86 -32.66 -33.96
C SER A 92 12.94 -31.72 -32.76
N ASP A 93 12.01 -30.77 -32.66
CA ASP A 93 11.99 -29.78 -31.59
C ASP A 93 11.59 -30.41 -30.24
N ALA A 94 10.72 -31.42 -30.26
CA ALA A 94 10.36 -32.18 -29.06
C ALA A 94 11.53 -33.00 -28.50
N SER A 95 12.32 -33.63 -29.37
CA SER A 95 13.52 -34.36 -28.97
C SER A 95 14.55 -33.41 -28.32
N CYS A 96 14.78 -32.23 -28.93
CA CYS A 96 15.66 -31.19 -28.37
C CYS A 96 15.20 -30.71 -26.98
N LEU A 97 13.88 -30.58 -26.78
CA LEU A 97 13.31 -30.17 -25.49
C LEU A 97 13.47 -31.26 -24.43
N GLU A 98 13.21 -32.51 -24.78
CA GLU A 98 13.36 -33.66 -23.89
C GLU A 98 14.81 -33.82 -23.41
N GLU A 99 15.78 -33.73 -24.33
CA GLU A 99 17.21 -33.73 -23.98
C GLU A 99 17.58 -32.57 -23.05
N PHE A 100 17.06 -31.37 -23.32
CA PHE A 100 17.33 -30.19 -22.50
C PHE A 100 16.77 -30.30 -21.08
N ILE A 101 15.56 -30.84 -20.92
CA ILE A 101 14.95 -31.10 -19.61
C ILE A 101 15.74 -32.17 -18.86
N ASN A 102 16.17 -33.24 -19.53
CA ASN A 102 17.00 -34.27 -18.93
C ASN A 102 18.35 -33.72 -18.45
N GLN A 103 18.96 -32.79 -19.19
CA GLN A 103 20.17 -32.09 -18.76
C GLN A 103 19.94 -31.20 -17.53
N ILE A 104 18.80 -30.51 -17.45
CA ILE A 104 18.42 -29.71 -16.28
C ILE A 104 18.25 -30.61 -15.05
N ASN A 105 17.58 -31.75 -15.21
CA ASN A 105 17.35 -32.72 -14.14
C ASN A 105 18.63 -33.44 -13.68
N ALA A 106 19.63 -33.58 -14.56
CA ALA A 106 20.91 -34.22 -14.25
C ALA A 106 21.86 -33.35 -13.38
N GLY A 107 21.50 -32.09 -13.07
CA GLY A 107 22.14 -31.31 -12.00
C GLY A 107 23.60 -30.86 -12.25
N GLY A 108 24.04 -30.73 -13.50
CA GLY A 108 25.39 -30.25 -13.82
C GLY A 108 25.59 -28.76 -13.48
N GLU A 109 26.62 -28.43 -12.69
CA GLU A 109 27.01 -27.06 -12.29
C GLU A 109 27.54 -26.16 -13.43
N GLU A 110 27.43 -26.56 -14.70
CA GLU A 110 27.80 -25.74 -15.84
C GLU A 110 26.62 -24.96 -16.41
N SER A 111 26.88 -23.72 -16.84
CA SER A 111 25.92 -22.84 -17.48
C SER A 111 25.27 -23.50 -18.70
N LEU A 112 24.10 -24.12 -18.51
CA LEU A 112 23.35 -24.79 -19.58
C LEU A 112 23.12 -23.84 -20.76
N SER A 113 23.56 -24.26 -21.94
CA SER A 113 23.41 -23.49 -23.17
C SER A 113 21.96 -23.50 -23.63
N PRO A 114 21.40 -22.35 -24.06
CA PRO A 114 20.02 -22.29 -24.51
C PRO A 114 19.83 -23.08 -25.80
N ILE A 115 18.69 -23.77 -25.92
CA ILE A 115 18.30 -24.43 -27.17
C ILE A 115 17.58 -23.45 -28.10
N ILE A 116 17.73 -23.64 -29.40
CA ILE A 116 17.03 -22.87 -30.44
C ILE A 116 16.17 -23.86 -31.23
N LEU A 117 14.87 -23.60 -31.24
CA LEU A 117 13.89 -24.38 -31.98
C LEU A 117 13.96 -24.07 -33.48
N SER A 118 13.35 -24.94 -34.28
CA SER A 118 13.34 -24.83 -35.74
C SER A 118 12.81 -23.48 -36.22
N PRO A 119 13.28 -22.95 -37.37
CA PRO A 119 12.82 -21.67 -37.89
C PRO A 119 11.32 -21.67 -38.19
N ASP A 120 10.62 -20.67 -37.68
CA ASP A 120 9.19 -20.50 -37.80
C ASP A 120 8.87 -19.06 -38.25
N SER A 121 8.33 -18.92 -39.45
CA SER A 121 7.93 -17.64 -40.02
C SER A 121 6.54 -17.18 -39.57
N ASP A 122 5.69 -18.08 -39.05
CA ASP A 122 4.33 -17.76 -38.59
C ASP A 122 4.33 -17.19 -37.17
N LYS A 123 3.89 -15.95 -37.03
CA LYS A 123 3.78 -15.27 -35.73
C LYS A 123 2.75 -15.94 -34.82
N SER A 124 1.67 -16.47 -35.37
CA SER A 124 0.61 -17.13 -34.60
C SER A 124 1.13 -18.43 -34.00
N HIS A 125 1.81 -19.25 -34.81
CA HIS A 125 2.47 -20.47 -34.37
C HIS A 125 3.54 -20.20 -33.30
N ARG A 126 4.43 -19.22 -33.51
CA ARG A 126 5.40 -18.81 -32.47
C ARG A 126 4.74 -18.42 -31.16
N THR A 127 3.60 -17.73 -31.23
CA THR A 127 2.84 -17.34 -30.04
C THR A 127 2.26 -18.56 -29.31
N ALA A 128 1.75 -19.56 -30.04
CA ALA A 128 1.26 -20.80 -29.46
C ALA A 128 2.38 -21.58 -28.74
N VAL A 129 3.57 -21.64 -29.33
CA VAL A 129 4.75 -22.25 -28.69
C VAL A 129 5.13 -21.50 -27.40
N HIS A 130 5.18 -20.16 -27.41
CA HIS A 130 5.44 -19.38 -26.19
C HIS A 130 4.41 -19.63 -25.09
N ILE A 131 3.12 -19.75 -25.44
CA ILE A 131 2.05 -20.07 -24.49
C ILE A 131 2.25 -21.47 -23.93
N PHE A 132 2.56 -22.44 -24.78
CA PHE A 132 2.81 -23.83 -24.38
C PHE A 132 3.92 -23.94 -23.32
N PHE A 133 5.07 -23.30 -23.54
CA PHE A 133 6.17 -23.30 -22.57
C PHE A 133 5.78 -22.63 -21.25
N ARG A 134 5.02 -21.54 -21.32
CA ARG A 134 4.57 -20.81 -20.13
C ARG A 134 3.58 -21.61 -19.28
N GLU A 135 2.76 -22.46 -19.91
CA GLU A 135 1.75 -23.27 -19.23
C GLU A 135 2.30 -24.59 -18.69
N ASN A 136 3.32 -25.15 -19.34
CA ASN A 136 3.82 -26.49 -19.04
C ASN A 136 5.22 -26.51 -18.37
N PHE A 137 6.03 -25.45 -18.53
CA PHE A 137 7.43 -25.42 -18.10
C PHE A 137 7.84 -24.10 -17.43
N ASN A 138 7.36 -23.87 -16.20
CA ASN A 138 7.54 -22.60 -15.48
C ASN A 138 9.00 -22.23 -15.15
N PHE A 139 9.91 -23.20 -15.20
CA PHE A 139 11.35 -23.03 -14.99
C PHE A 139 12.10 -22.66 -16.29
N LEU A 140 11.41 -22.66 -17.44
CA LEU A 140 11.95 -22.27 -18.74
C LEU A 140 11.42 -20.90 -19.16
N VAL A 141 12.26 -20.13 -19.85
CA VAL A 141 11.89 -18.85 -20.47
C VAL A 141 12.13 -18.93 -21.96
N THR A 142 11.21 -18.40 -22.74
CA THR A 142 11.29 -18.39 -24.20
C THR A 142 11.34 -16.97 -24.76
N ASP A 143 12.17 -16.73 -25.77
CA ASP A 143 12.24 -15.47 -26.51
C ASP A 143 12.43 -15.69 -28.02
N THR A 144 11.83 -14.83 -28.85
CA THR A 144 11.98 -14.91 -30.31
C THR A 144 13.29 -14.25 -30.74
N VAL A 145 14.13 -14.98 -31.47
CA VAL A 145 15.39 -14.52 -32.05
C VAL A 145 15.36 -14.58 -33.57
N ASP A 146 16.28 -13.89 -34.24
CA ASP A 146 16.45 -14.00 -35.68
C ASP A 146 16.98 -15.39 -36.04
N GLY A 147 16.38 -16.02 -37.06
CA GLY A 147 16.83 -17.30 -37.59
C GLY A 147 18.00 -17.14 -38.58
N PRO A 148 18.46 -18.25 -39.19
CA PRO A 148 19.59 -18.23 -40.13
C PRO A 148 19.32 -17.39 -41.38
N ASP A 149 18.05 -17.23 -41.78
CA ASP A 149 17.64 -16.36 -42.89
C ASP A 149 17.02 -15.06 -42.36
N ALA A 150 17.24 -13.95 -43.07
CA ALA A 150 16.74 -12.61 -42.70
C ALA A 150 15.20 -12.51 -42.56
N SER A 151 14.46 -13.46 -43.11
CA SER A 151 13.00 -13.57 -43.02
C SER A 151 12.50 -14.58 -41.99
N SER A 152 13.41 -15.39 -41.42
CA SER A 152 13.08 -16.47 -40.48
C SER A 152 13.27 -16.03 -39.03
N LYS A 153 12.41 -16.53 -38.13
CA LYS A 153 12.52 -16.30 -36.69
C LYS A 153 12.58 -17.65 -36.00
N CYS A 154 13.37 -17.77 -34.94
CA CYS A 154 13.43 -18.97 -34.12
C CYS A 154 12.99 -18.65 -32.70
N ILE A 155 12.57 -19.67 -31.95
CA ILE A 155 12.30 -19.53 -30.51
C ILE A 155 13.49 -20.09 -29.76
N ARG A 156 14.10 -19.26 -28.92
CA ARG A 156 15.14 -19.67 -27.99
C ARG A 156 14.53 -20.02 -26.65
N VAL A 157 14.93 -21.16 -26.07
CA VAL A 157 14.50 -21.63 -24.75
C VAL A 157 15.69 -21.64 -23.81
N ARG A 158 15.53 -21.08 -22.60
CA ARG A 158 16.60 -20.99 -21.59
C ARG A 158 16.07 -21.26 -20.19
N SER A 159 16.93 -21.77 -19.30
CA SER A 159 16.60 -21.93 -17.88
C SER A 159 16.41 -20.58 -17.19
N ASN A 160 15.46 -20.49 -16.27
CA ASN A 160 15.16 -19.32 -15.46
C ASN A 160 16.09 -19.23 -14.23
N SER A 161 17.40 -19.39 -14.40
CA SER A 161 18.38 -19.15 -13.34
C SER A 161 18.75 -17.66 -13.32
N GLY A 162 18.37 -17.00 -12.22
CA GLY A 162 18.41 -15.54 -12.12
C GLY A 162 19.80 -14.93 -12.21
N LYS A 163 20.04 -14.14 -13.26
CA LYS A 163 20.84 -12.89 -13.26
C LYS A 163 20.69 -12.22 -14.62
N SER A 164 19.77 -11.26 -14.74
CA SER A 164 19.76 -10.35 -15.91
C SER A 164 19.95 -8.91 -15.46
N ASN A 165 21.13 -8.39 -15.82
CA ASN A 165 21.54 -7.00 -15.76
C ASN A 165 20.59 -6.15 -16.62
N ASN A 166 19.67 -5.41 -15.99
CA ASN A 166 18.72 -4.53 -16.66
C ASN A 166 18.88 -3.09 -16.15
N ARG A 167 20.04 -2.48 -16.43
CA ARG A 167 20.31 -1.07 -16.05
C ARG A 167 19.72 -0.04 -17.03
N ASP A 168 19.55 -0.38 -18.31
CA ASP A 168 19.18 0.63 -19.32
C ASP A 168 17.68 0.74 -19.67
N LYS A 169 16.84 -0.23 -19.27
CA LYS A 169 15.37 -0.17 -19.53
C LYS A 169 14.56 0.61 -18.48
N ASN A 170 15.18 1.00 -17.36
CA ASN A 170 14.46 1.62 -16.23
C ASN A 170 14.06 3.09 -16.46
N SER A 171 14.73 3.83 -17.35
CA SER A 171 14.44 5.25 -17.58
C SER A 171 13.14 5.47 -18.36
N ARG A 172 12.89 4.69 -19.42
CA ARG A 172 11.65 4.78 -20.23
C ARG A 172 10.42 4.27 -19.48
N LYS A 173 10.55 3.16 -18.74
CA LYS A 173 9.44 2.58 -17.97
C LYS A 173 9.00 3.48 -16.81
N ARG A 174 9.87 4.34 -16.26
CA ARG A 174 9.52 5.27 -15.18
C ARG A 174 8.60 6.40 -15.66
N LYS A 175 8.80 6.89 -16.90
CA LYS A 175 8.04 8.02 -17.48
C LYS A 175 6.60 7.66 -17.87
N GLU A 176 6.36 6.44 -18.38
CA GLU A 176 5.00 5.94 -18.68
C GLU A 176 4.18 5.57 -17.43
N ARG A 177 4.82 5.36 -16.28
CA ARG A 177 4.16 4.93 -15.03
C ARG A 177 3.45 6.07 -14.30
N ASP A 178 3.83 7.32 -14.56
CA ASP A 178 3.24 8.46 -13.87
C ASP A 178 1.81 8.74 -14.33
N ASN A 179 1.44 8.33 -15.56
CA ASN A 179 0.09 8.47 -16.12
C ASN A 179 -0.88 7.30 -15.83
N LYS A 180 -0.45 6.22 -15.16
CA LYS A 180 -1.35 5.11 -14.79
C LYS A 180 -1.89 5.29 -13.37
N PRO A 181 -3.21 5.10 -13.15
CA PRO A 181 -3.82 5.27 -11.83
C PRO A 181 -3.28 4.25 -10.81
N PHE A 182 -2.95 3.03 -11.23
CA PHE A 182 -2.48 1.95 -10.36
C PHE A 182 -1.15 1.34 -10.80
N ASP A 183 -0.35 0.88 -9.84
CA ASP A 183 0.93 0.18 -10.08
C ASP A 183 0.65 -1.31 -10.36
N SER A 184 1.00 -1.78 -11.56
CA SER A 184 0.74 -3.16 -12.01
C SER A 184 1.88 -4.13 -11.70
N ARG A 185 2.80 -3.80 -10.79
CA ARG A 185 3.89 -4.70 -10.42
C ARG A 185 3.36 -5.92 -9.67
N GLY A 186 3.69 -7.12 -10.17
CA GLY A 186 3.22 -8.39 -9.61
C GLY A 186 1.89 -8.90 -10.20
N SER A 187 1.35 -8.24 -11.24
CA SER A 187 0.10 -8.66 -11.88
C SER A 187 0.27 -9.76 -12.94
N GLU A 188 1.47 -10.34 -13.08
CA GLU A 188 1.84 -11.15 -14.25
C GLU A 188 1.07 -12.48 -14.33
N ASN A 189 0.51 -12.98 -13.21
CA ASN A 189 -0.38 -14.14 -13.14
C ASN A 189 -1.58 -13.88 -12.21
N TRP A 190 -2.31 -12.78 -12.43
CA TRP A 190 -3.43 -12.42 -11.56
C TRP A 190 -4.65 -13.32 -11.81
N PRO A 191 -5.18 -14.03 -10.79
CA PRO A 191 -6.36 -14.88 -10.96
C PRO A 191 -7.61 -14.04 -11.29
N ASP A 192 -8.60 -14.63 -11.93
CA ASP A 192 -9.90 -14.00 -12.21
C ASP A 192 -10.80 -13.94 -10.94
N ALA A 193 -10.21 -13.52 -9.82
CA ALA A 193 -10.83 -13.48 -8.49
C ALA A 193 -11.23 -12.06 -8.06
N GLY A 194 -10.93 -11.04 -8.88
CA GLY A 194 -11.22 -9.63 -8.60
C GLY A 194 -9.98 -8.74 -8.70
N LYS A 195 -10.12 -7.49 -9.16
CA LYS A 195 -8.98 -6.60 -9.48
C LYS A 195 -8.16 -6.11 -8.27
N PHE A 196 -8.76 -6.13 -7.09
CA PHE A 196 -8.17 -5.63 -5.85
C PHE A 196 -8.18 -6.71 -4.79
N LEU A 197 -7.15 -6.70 -3.95
CA LEU A 197 -7.17 -7.39 -2.67
C LEU A 197 -7.64 -6.42 -1.59
N ARG A 198 -8.80 -6.70 -1.00
CA ARG A 198 -9.26 -6.07 0.24
C ARG A 198 -8.65 -6.81 1.43
N PHE A 199 -8.25 -6.06 2.45
CA PHE A 199 -7.75 -6.59 3.71
C PHE A 199 -8.10 -5.63 4.85
N HIS A 200 -7.95 -6.10 6.09
CA HIS A 200 -8.06 -5.28 7.29
C HIS A 200 -6.66 -4.85 7.73
N LEU A 201 -6.48 -3.55 7.87
CA LEU A 201 -5.26 -2.92 8.37
C LEU A 201 -5.45 -2.60 9.84
N TYR A 202 -4.71 -3.29 10.69
CA TYR A 202 -4.54 -2.95 12.09
C TYR A 202 -3.24 -2.14 12.25
N LYS A 203 -3.30 -1.04 12.99
CA LYS A 203 -2.13 -0.22 13.29
C LYS A 203 -2.16 0.31 14.72
N GLU A 204 -0.98 0.44 15.31
CA GLU A 204 -0.75 0.98 16.65
C GLU A 204 0.17 2.20 16.57
N ASN A 205 -0.30 3.32 17.12
CA ASN A 205 0.46 4.56 17.24
C ASN A 205 1.07 5.05 15.89
N LYS A 206 0.34 4.89 14.78
CA LYS A 206 0.80 5.19 13.41
C LYS A 206 -0.27 5.91 12.62
N ASP A 207 0.16 6.80 11.72
CA ASP A 207 -0.73 7.39 10.73
C ASP A 207 -1.11 6.34 9.65
N THR A 208 -2.30 6.47 9.05
CA THR A 208 -2.74 5.57 7.98
C THR A 208 -1.78 5.63 6.77
N GLN A 209 -1.35 6.81 6.34
CA GLN A 209 -0.42 6.97 5.22
C GLN A 209 0.96 6.42 5.54
N GLU A 210 1.43 6.61 6.77
CA GLU A 210 2.68 6.03 7.25
C GLU A 210 2.66 4.50 7.16
N ALA A 211 1.59 3.87 7.67
CA ALA A 211 1.43 2.42 7.61
C ALA A 211 1.36 1.87 6.17
N LEU A 212 0.60 2.54 5.30
CA LEU A 212 0.51 2.19 3.88
C LEU A 212 1.83 2.44 3.14
N GLY A 213 2.62 3.43 3.55
CA GLY A 213 3.96 3.69 3.02
C GLY A 213 4.93 2.56 3.32
N VAL A 214 4.93 2.07 4.57
CA VAL A 214 5.73 0.89 4.97
C VAL A 214 5.33 -0.34 4.16
N LEU A 215 4.03 -0.63 4.06
CA LEU A 215 3.52 -1.74 3.26
C LEU A 215 3.89 -1.59 1.78
N GLY A 216 3.72 -0.39 1.21
CA GLY A 216 4.08 -0.09 -0.17
C GLY A 216 5.56 -0.32 -0.44
N HIS A 217 6.44 0.14 0.46
CA HIS A 217 7.88 -0.08 0.33
C HIS A 217 8.23 -1.58 0.32
N MET A 218 7.69 -2.36 1.25
CA MET A 218 7.95 -3.80 1.35
C MET A 218 7.36 -4.61 0.18
N LEU A 219 6.22 -4.18 -0.36
CA LEU A 219 5.60 -4.80 -1.54
C LEU A 219 6.24 -4.34 -2.85
N GLY A 220 7.06 -3.28 -2.80
CA GLY A 220 7.61 -2.63 -3.96
C GLY A 220 6.53 -1.98 -4.82
N ILE A 221 5.57 -1.25 -4.22
CA ILE A 221 4.52 -0.48 -4.91
C ILE A 221 4.42 0.92 -4.31
N ARG A 222 3.79 1.86 -5.03
CA ARG A 222 3.56 3.22 -4.50
C ARG A 222 2.32 3.25 -3.59
N SER A 223 2.30 4.13 -2.58
CA SER A 223 1.17 4.28 -1.66
C SER A 223 -0.16 4.61 -2.35
N LYS A 224 -0.10 5.28 -3.52
CA LYS A 224 -1.28 5.55 -4.36
C LYS A 224 -2.02 4.29 -4.86
N SER A 225 -1.40 3.12 -4.75
CA SER A 225 -2.00 1.85 -5.18
C SER A 225 -2.95 1.28 -4.12
N PHE A 226 -2.99 1.89 -2.92
CA PHE A 226 -3.91 1.56 -1.86
C PHE A 226 -5.13 2.49 -1.89
N GLY A 227 -6.30 1.91 -1.69
CA GLY A 227 -7.56 2.61 -1.44
C GLY A 227 -8.02 2.39 0.00
N PHE A 228 -8.59 3.41 0.62
CA PHE A 228 -9.13 3.38 1.99
C PHE A 228 -10.26 4.40 2.13
N ALA A 229 -11.19 4.18 3.07
CA ALA A 229 -12.39 5.00 3.20
C ALA A 229 -12.16 6.30 4.02
N GLY A 230 -11.17 6.30 4.89
CA GLY A 230 -10.74 7.50 5.63
C GLY A 230 -9.52 7.22 6.49
N THR A 231 -8.78 8.27 6.84
CA THR A 231 -7.67 8.18 7.80
C THR A 231 -8.21 7.94 9.20
N LYS A 232 -7.39 7.31 10.05
CA LYS A 232 -7.73 7.02 11.45
C LYS A 232 -6.66 7.61 12.36
N ASP A 233 -7.03 7.93 13.61
CA ASP A 233 -6.16 8.52 14.61
C ASP A 233 -4.75 7.88 14.66
N LYS A 234 -3.71 8.73 14.69
CA LYS A 234 -2.33 8.26 14.88
C LYS A 234 -2.15 7.67 16.26
N ARG A 235 -2.45 8.44 17.32
CA ARG A 235 -2.29 8.03 18.73
C ARG A 235 -3.49 7.21 19.19
N ALA A 236 -3.61 6.01 18.63
CA ALA A 236 -4.70 5.06 18.87
C ALA A 236 -4.27 3.64 18.46
N VAL A 237 -5.09 2.65 18.81
CA VAL A 237 -5.14 1.35 18.14
C VAL A 237 -6.28 1.39 17.16
N THR A 238 -6.04 1.13 15.87
CA THR A 238 -7.09 1.30 14.86
C THR A 238 -7.14 0.15 13.88
N THR A 239 -8.35 -0.29 13.52
CA THR A 239 -8.59 -1.27 12.45
C THR A 239 -9.47 -0.65 11.37
N GLN A 240 -9.07 -0.77 10.11
CA GLN A 240 -9.81 -0.22 8.95
C GLN A 240 -9.69 -1.11 7.71
N ARG A 241 -10.62 -0.98 6.75
CA ARG A 241 -10.48 -1.63 5.45
C ARG A 241 -9.51 -0.88 4.56
N VAL A 242 -8.77 -1.66 3.80
CA VAL A 242 -7.86 -1.18 2.75
C VAL A 242 -8.01 -2.10 1.55
N THR A 243 -7.94 -1.54 0.35
CA THR A 243 -7.81 -2.29 -0.91
C THR A 243 -6.47 -2.00 -1.55
N VAL A 244 -5.86 -2.99 -2.19
CA VAL A 244 -4.65 -2.81 -2.99
C VAL A 244 -4.80 -3.45 -4.36
N TYR A 245 -4.38 -2.75 -5.40
CA TYR A 245 -4.51 -3.24 -6.78
C TYR A 245 -3.57 -4.43 -7.04
N LYS A 246 -4.14 -5.55 -7.49
CA LYS A 246 -3.43 -6.75 -7.94
C LYS A 246 -2.24 -7.21 -7.06
N GLN A 247 -2.43 -7.35 -5.73
CA GLN A 247 -1.46 -8.01 -4.83
C GLN A 247 -2.03 -9.26 -4.18
N GLN A 248 -1.23 -10.31 -4.06
CA GLN A 248 -1.65 -11.59 -3.47
C GLN A 248 -1.75 -11.51 -1.95
N ALA A 249 -2.75 -12.20 -1.38
CA ALA A 249 -2.95 -12.29 0.06
C ALA A 249 -1.74 -12.92 0.77
N SER A 250 -1.16 -13.98 0.20
CA SER A 250 0.05 -14.67 0.71
C SER A 250 1.22 -13.71 0.91
N LYS A 251 1.46 -12.82 -0.06
CA LYS A 251 2.52 -11.82 0.00
C LYS A 251 2.31 -10.86 1.17
N LEU A 252 1.10 -10.33 1.35
CA LEU A 252 0.79 -9.43 2.47
C LEU A 252 0.85 -10.15 3.82
N ALA A 253 0.29 -11.36 3.93
CA ALA A 253 0.32 -12.16 5.14
C ALA A 253 1.76 -12.44 5.60
N SER A 254 2.67 -12.72 4.66
CA SER A 254 4.09 -12.97 4.95
C SER A 254 4.81 -11.75 5.55
N LEU A 255 4.29 -10.54 5.38
CA LEU A 255 4.87 -9.32 5.94
C LEU A 255 4.60 -9.18 7.44
N ASN A 256 3.55 -9.82 7.98
CA ASN A 256 3.13 -9.64 9.38
C ASN A 256 4.25 -9.89 10.40
N GLY A 257 5.17 -10.83 10.13
CA GLY A 257 6.31 -11.12 11.01
C GLY A 257 7.37 -10.02 11.04
N LYS A 258 7.41 -9.15 10.04
CA LYS A 258 8.39 -8.06 9.89
C LYS A 258 7.81 -6.68 10.21
N LEU A 259 6.48 -6.59 10.36
CA LEU A 259 5.76 -5.35 10.61
C LEU A 259 5.67 -5.05 12.11
N PHE A 260 6.16 -3.88 12.53
CA PHE A 260 6.10 -3.42 13.91
C PHE A 260 4.92 -2.47 14.15
N GLY A 261 3.97 -2.87 15.00
CA GLY A 261 2.75 -2.10 15.28
C GLY A 261 1.84 -1.95 14.05
N ILE A 262 1.95 -2.85 13.08
CA ILE A 262 1.06 -2.99 11.92
C ILE A 262 0.77 -4.48 11.75
N LYS A 263 -0.50 -4.83 11.51
CA LYS A 263 -0.91 -6.18 11.08
C LYS A 263 -1.91 -6.07 9.94
N VAL A 264 -1.87 -7.04 9.04
CA VAL A 264 -2.78 -7.17 7.91
C VAL A 264 -3.40 -8.56 7.88
N GLY A 265 -4.67 -8.65 7.51
CA GLY A 265 -5.43 -9.90 7.58
C GLY A 265 -6.81 -9.74 6.98
N ASP A 266 -7.68 -10.74 7.21
CA ASP A 266 -9.06 -10.77 6.71
C ASP A 266 -9.13 -10.43 5.21
N PHE A 267 -8.29 -11.15 4.46
CA PHE A 267 -8.10 -10.95 3.04
C PHE A 267 -9.36 -11.34 2.26
N CYS A 268 -9.65 -10.62 1.19
CA CYS A 268 -10.75 -10.91 0.28
C CYS A 268 -10.51 -10.25 -1.08
N TYR A 269 -10.58 -11.00 -2.18
CA TYR A 269 -10.49 -10.41 -3.51
C TYR A 269 -11.82 -9.74 -3.91
N VAL A 270 -11.74 -8.54 -4.47
CA VAL A 270 -12.89 -7.69 -4.83
C VAL A 270 -12.66 -6.99 -6.17
N ASN A 271 -13.74 -6.63 -6.86
CA ASN A 271 -13.66 -5.99 -8.18
C ASN A 271 -13.37 -4.48 -8.13
N GLU A 272 -13.75 -3.84 -7.03
CA GLU A 272 -13.67 -2.38 -6.87
C GLU A 272 -12.71 -2.02 -5.73
N GLY A 273 -11.97 -0.92 -5.93
CA GLY A 273 -11.13 -0.33 -4.89
C GLY A 273 -11.97 0.52 -3.94
N LEU A 274 -11.49 0.65 -2.71
CA LEU A 274 -12.11 1.48 -1.68
C LEU A 274 -11.75 2.96 -1.88
N CYS A 275 -12.75 3.82 -1.89
CA CYS A 275 -12.66 5.26 -2.07
C CYS A 275 -12.96 6.00 -0.76
N LEU A 276 -12.47 7.24 -0.64
CA LEU A 276 -12.76 8.12 0.49
C LEU A 276 -14.28 8.29 0.69
N GLY A 277 -14.74 8.20 1.94
CA GLY A 277 -16.14 8.32 2.31
C GLY A 277 -16.94 7.01 2.24
N GLN A 278 -16.38 5.90 1.75
CA GLN A 278 -17.06 4.60 1.71
C GLN A 278 -17.02 3.86 3.07
N LEU A 279 -17.54 4.50 4.11
CA LEU A 279 -17.75 3.94 5.44
C LEU A 279 -19.02 4.56 6.06
N LEU A 280 -19.68 3.85 6.98
CA LEU A 280 -20.78 4.44 7.75
C LEU A 280 -20.29 5.25 8.95
N GLY A 281 -19.16 4.86 9.53
CA GLY A 281 -18.63 5.53 10.70
C GLY A 281 -17.50 4.76 11.37
N ASN A 282 -17.28 5.06 12.65
CA ASN A 282 -16.27 4.40 13.46
C ASN A 282 -16.88 4.01 14.80
N ARG A 283 -16.57 2.80 15.26
CA ARG A 283 -16.84 2.36 16.63
C ARG A 283 -15.62 2.67 17.49
N PHE A 284 -15.85 3.46 18.53
CA PHE A 284 -14.82 3.84 19.48
C PHE A 284 -14.96 3.03 20.77
N THR A 285 -13.84 2.53 21.28
CA THR A 285 -13.71 2.09 22.68
C THR A 285 -12.72 3.02 23.36
N ILE A 286 -13.20 3.78 24.36
CA ILE A 286 -12.45 4.84 25.01
C ILE A 286 -12.33 4.52 26.50
N THR A 287 -11.10 4.51 27.00
CA THR A 287 -10.80 4.39 28.43
C THR A 287 -10.37 5.76 28.97
N LEU A 288 -11.14 6.29 29.92
CA LEU A 288 -10.75 7.46 30.70
C LEU A 288 -9.98 6.99 31.95
N ARG A 289 -8.76 7.49 32.14
CA ARG A 289 -7.89 7.12 33.26
C ARG A 289 -7.90 8.20 34.33
N GLY A 290 -7.66 7.84 35.60
CA GLY A 290 -7.56 8.80 36.69
C GLY A 290 -8.81 9.67 36.85
N VAL A 291 -9.99 9.04 36.78
CA VAL A 291 -11.27 9.76 36.84
C VAL A 291 -11.46 10.37 38.23
N VAL A 292 -11.74 11.67 38.28
CA VAL A 292 -12.07 12.43 39.50
C VAL A 292 -13.47 13.02 39.32
N ALA A 293 -14.42 12.48 40.07
CA ALA A 293 -15.82 12.85 40.06
C ALA A 293 -16.37 12.88 41.49
N ASP A 294 -17.43 13.66 41.72
CA ASP A 294 -18.09 13.74 43.02
C ASP A 294 -18.71 12.40 43.45
N SER A 295 -19.24 11.64 42.48
CA SER A 295 -19.82 10.33 42.72
C SER A 295 -19.77 9.45 41.47
N VAL A 296 -19.90 8.13 41.66
CA VAL A 296 -20.05 7.16 40.56
C VAL A 296 -21.35 7.40 39.79
N ASP A 297 -22.40 7.90 40.45
CA ASP A 297 -23.69 8.16 39.83
C ASP A 297 -23.63 9.35 38.86
N THR A 298 -22.80 10.35 39.14
CA THR A 298 -22.51 11.45 38.19
C THR A 298 -21.95 10.91 36.86
N ILE A 299 -21.04 9.94 36.93
CA ILE A 299 -20.42 9.32 35.74
C ILE A 299 -21.46 8.51 34.95
N LYS A 300 -22.26 7.70 35.64
CA LYS A 300 -23.34 6.90 35.02
C LYS A 300 -24.36 7.81 34.34
N ALA A 301 -24.83 8.85 35.03
CA ALA A 301 -25.79 9.80 34.49
C ALA A 301 -25.26 10.52 33.24
N ALA A 302 -23.97 10.89 33.23
CA ALA A 302 -23.33 11.50 32.07
C ALA A 302 -23.24 10.53 30.88
N ALA A 303 -22.84 9.28 31.12
CA ALA A 303 -22.79 8.24 30.08
C ALA A 303 -24.17 7.93 29.50
N ASP A 304 -25.19 7.80 30.35
CA ASP A 304 -26.57 7.56 29.91
C ASP A 304 -27.13 8.75 29.12
N SER A 305 -26.80 9.98 29.52
CA SER A 305 -27.20 11.19 28.79
C SER A 305 -26.54 11.26 27.42
N LEU A 306 -25.25 10.92 27.31
CA LEU A 306 -24.54 10.85 26.03
C LEU A 306 -25.17 9.80 25.10
N GLY A 307 -25.55 8.64 25.64
CA GLY A 307 -26.22 7.59 24.85
C GLY A 307 -27.61 7.98 24.37
N ARG A 308 -28.38 8.71 25.18
CA ARG A 308 -29.77 9.11 24.85
C ARG A 308 -29.87 10.35 23.97
N HIS A 309 -29.03 11.35 24.21
CA HIS A 309 -29.14 12.67 23.58
C HIS A 309 -27.95 13.00 22.67
N GLY A 310 -26.88 12.21 22.69
CA GLY A 310 -25.68 12.48 21.91
C GLY A 310 -24.86 13.64 22.47
N PHE A 311 -24.17 14.33 21.56
CA PHE A 311 -23.30 15.48 21.85
C PHE A 311 -23.43 16.51 20.71
N VAL A 312 -22.98 17.74 20.96
CA VAL A 312 -22.96 18.79 19.91
C VAL A 312 -21.88 18.44 18.89
N ASN A 313 -22.24 18.35 17.61
CA ASN A 313 -21.35 17.92 16.53
C ASN A 313 -20.36 19.03 16.10
N TYR A 314 -19.47 19.44 17.00
CA TYR A 314 -18.41 20.41 16.74
C TYR A 314 -17.27 19.84 15.90
N PHE A 315 -16.57 20.71 15.18
CA PHE A 315 -15.21 20.43 14.73
C PHE A 315 -14.26 20.59 15.93
N GLY A 316 -13.63 19.50 16.38
CA GLY A 316 -12.68 19.55 17.50
C GLY A 316 -11.36 20.24 17.18
N LEU A 317 -10.56 20.55 18.22
CA LEU A 317 -9.30 21.32 18.11
C LEU A 317 -8.33 20.79 17.04
N GLN A 318 -8.28 19.48 16.82
CA GLN A 318 -7.45 18.87 15.76
C GLN A 318 -7.71 19.46 14.36
N ARG A 319 -8.91 19.97 14.07
CA ARG A 319 -9.27 20.59 12.78
C ARG A 319 -8.64 21.95 12.58
N PHE A 320 -8.29 22.63 13.67
CA PHE A 320 -7.67 23.95 13.65
C PHE A 320 -6.14 23.88 13.61
N GLY A 321 -5.58 22.67 13.58
CA GLY A 321 -4.14 22.41 13.56
C GLY A 321 -3.53 22.38 14.96
N SER A 322 -2.31 21.87 15.05
CA SER A 322 -1.52 21.82 16.29
C SER A 322 -0.31 22.76 16.25
N GLY A 323 -0.26 23.67 15.26
CA GLY A 323 0.80 24.66 15.11
C GLY A 323 0.48 25.97 15.83
N SER A 324 1.44 26.89 15.82
CA SER A 324 1.28 28.26 16.33
C SER A 324 0.18 29.03 15.60
N VAL A 325 0.05 28.80 14.28
CA VAL A 325 -0.97 29.44 13.45
C VAL A 325 -2.19 28.53 13.25
N PRO A 326 -3.39 28.96 13.69
CA PRO A 326 -4.64 28.27 13.42
C PRO A 326 -4.98 28.19 11.93
N THR A 327 -5.38 27.01 11.46
CA THR A 327 -5.69 26.79 10.02
C THR A 327 -6.83 27.66 9.51
N HIS A 328 -7.81 27.98 10.36
CA HIS A 328 -8.97 28.79 9.98
C HIS A 328 -8.60 30.26 9.69
N LEU A 329 -7.56 30.80 10.32
CA LEU A 329 -7.07 32.15 10.04
C LEU A 329 -6.43 32.24 8.66
N ILE A 330 -5.66 31.21 8.28
CA ILE A 330 -5.11 31.09 6.92
C ILE A 330 -6.26 31.06 5.91
N GLY A 331 -7.29 30.24 6.17
CA GLY A 331 -8.49 30.18 5.33
C GLY A 331 -9.19 31.53 5.19
N ALA A 332 -9.37 32.27 6.30
CA ALA A 332 -9.99 33.59 6.29
C ALA A 332 -9.19 34.60 5.46
N ALA A 333 -7.86 34.63 5.59
CA ALA A 333 -6.99 35.51 4.80
C ALA A 333 -7.10 35.20 3.29
N LEU A 334 -7.15 33.91 2.92
CA LEU A 334 -7.36 33.49 1.53
C LEU A 334 -8.72 33.96 0.99
N PHE A 335 -9.80 33.83 1.76
CA PHE A 335 -11.13 34.29 1.33
C PHE A 335 -11.25 35.82 1.22
N ARG A 336 -10.47 36.57 2.00
CA ARG A 336 -10.39 38.04 1.90
C ARG A 336 -9.46 38.53 0.78
N GLY A 337 -8.79 37.62 0.07
CA GLY A 337 -7.82 37.97 -0.97
C GLY A 337 -6.51 38.55 -0.41
N GLU A 338 -6.23 38.35 0.87
CA GLU A 338 -5.03 38.83 1.55
C GLU A 338 -3.86 37.86 1.30
N TRP A 339 -3.47 37.67 0.04
CA TRP A 339 -2.53 36.63 -0.39
C TRP A 339 -1.19 36.67 0.34
N LYS A 340 -0.63 37.89 0.48
CA LYS A 340 0.63 38.09 1.21
C LYS A 340 0.50 37.64 2.67
N HIS A 341 -0.57 38.08 3.34
CA HIS A 341 -0.83 37.72 4.72
C HIS A 341 -1.05 36.21 4.88
N ALA A 342 -1.78 35.56 3.96
CA ALA A 342 -1.97 34.11 3.96
C ALA A 342 -0.64 33.35 3.82
N VAL A 343 0.26 33.84 2.96
CA VAL A 343 1.62 33.29 2.82
C VAL A 343 2.41 33.49 4.11
N ASP A 344 2.39 34.69 4.69
CA ASP A 344 3.09 34.99 5.94
C ASP A 344 2.60 34.06 7.08
N LEU A 345 1.28 33.83 7.19
CA LEU A 345 0.68 32.90 8.15
C LEU A 345 1.08 31.42 7.93
N ILE A 346 1.29 30.98 6.68
CA ILE A 346 1.72 29.60 6.38
C ILE A 346 3.20 29.41 6.74
N LEU A 347 4.01 30.43 6.48
CA LEU A 347 5.46 30.41 6.65
C LEU A 347 5.90 30.81 8.06
N ASP A 348 4.97 31.28 8.90
CA ASP A 348 5.25 31.64 10.29
C ASP A 348 5.93 30.47 11.02
N PRO A 349 7.07 30.71 11.70
CA PRO A 349 7.79 29.68 12.45
C PRO A 349 6.90 29.01 13.49
N ARG A 350 6.95 27.68 13.57
CA ARG A 350 6.20 26.93 14.60
C ARG A 350 7.12 26.63 15.78
N ASP A 351 6.53 26.46 16.95
CA ASP A 351 7.27 26.06 18.15
C ASP A 351 8.04 24.76 17.91
N GLY A 352 9.37 24.82 18.06
CA GLY A 352 10.29 23.70 17.80
C GLY A 352 10.92 23.69 16.40
N ASP A 353 10.51 24.59 15.51
CA ASP A 353 11.18 24.77 14.23
C ASP A 353 12.51 25.53 14.42
N ILE A 354 13.59 25.05 13.81
CA ILE A 354 14.90 25.73 13.73
C ILE A 354 14.83 26.88 12.67
N LEU A 355 13.70 27.57 12.61
CA LEU A 355 13.35 28.53 11.56
C LEU A 355 13.82 29.94 11.85
N LEU A 356 14.01 30.29 13.12
CA LEU A 356 14.33 31.67 13.52
C LEU A 356 15.67 32.17 12.95
N SER A 357 16.64 31.28 12.70
CA SER A 357 17.93 31.67 12.11
C SER A 357 17.95 31.69 10.57
N PHE A 358 16.91 31.20 9.89
CA PHE A 358 16.90 31.05 8.43
C PHE A 358 16.11 32.13 7.69
N LEU A 359 15.05 32.68 8.30
CA LEU A 359 14.29 33.79 7.68
C LEU A 359 15.13 35.07 7.55
N GLU A 360 16.06 35.32 8.48
CA GLU A 360 17.06 36.40 8.37
C GLU A 360 18.06 36.20 7.22
N TYR A 361 18.26 34.97 6.75
CA TYR A 361 19.26 34.63 5.72
C TYR A 361 18.69 34.58 4.29
N ILE A 362 17.37 34.66 4.12
CA ILE A 362 16.69 34.58 2.82
C ILE A 362 16.80 35.90 2.01
N THR A 363 17.59 36.88 2.49
CA THR A 363 17.68 38.19 1.84
C THR A 363 18.77 38.36 0.78
N ASP A 364 19.81 37.53 0.67
CA ASP A 364 20.97 37.92 -0.19
C ASP A 364 21.56 36.91 -1.20
N ASP A 365 21.17 35.63 -1.26
CA ASP A 365 21.68 34.74 -2.34
C ASP A 365 20.68 33.66 -2.82
N MET A 366 20.47 33.63 -4.15
CA MET A 366 19.33 33.04 -4.87
C MET A 366 19.50 31.57 -5.28
N SER A 367 20.66 30.94 -5.06
CA SER A 367 20.90 29.55 -5.49
C SER A 367 21.23 28.57 -4.36
N TYR A 368 21.87 29.04 -3.28
CA TYR A 368 22.28 28.20 -2.15
C TYR A 368 21.13 27.89 -1.16
N SER A 369 20.16 28.81 -1.06
CA SER A 369 19.05 28.76 -0.10
C SER A 369 18.05 27.61 -0.34
N ILE A 370 17.96 27.09 -1.58
CA ILE A 370 17.03 26.00 -1.94
C ILE A 370 17.49 24.63 -1.40
N ASN A 371 18.80 24.38 -1.38
CA ASN A 371 19.36 23.12 -0.86
C ASN A 371 19.38 23.11 0.68
N CYS A 372 19.56 24.27 1.33
CA CYS A 372 19.51 24.37 2.79
C CYS A 372 18.07 24.28 3.34
N ALA A 373 17.06 24.76 2.60
CA ALA A 373 15.66 24.58 2.96
C ALA A 373 15.28 23.08 3.10
N LEU A 374 15.87 22.20 2.29
CA LEU A 374 15.63 20.76 2.36
C LEU A 374 16.04 20.10 3.70
N ILE A 375 16.93 20.73 4.46
CA ILE A 375 17.47 20.20 5.73
C ILE A 375 16.67 20.70 6.94
N VAL A 376 15.95 21.83 6.82
CA VAL A 376 15.29 22.50 7.96
C VAL A 376 13.76 22.35 7.96
N TYR A 377 13.12 22.22 6.79
CA TYR A 377 11.67 22.10 6.74
C TYR A 377 11.22 20.66 7.01
N ASN A 378 10.87 20.36 8.27
CA ASN A 378 10.06 19.18 8.63
C ASN A 378 8.60 19.26 8.09
N ASN A 379 8.29 20.26 7.26
CA ASN A 379 6.97 20.47 6.68
C ASN A 379 7.01 20.60 5.14
N VAL A 380 6.55 19.54 4.46
CA VAL A 380 6.48 19.46 2.99
C VAL A 380 5.62 20.58 2.39
N PHE A 381 4.58 21.05 3.10
CA PHE A 381 3.70 22.09 2.58
C PHE A 381 4.39 23.46 2.50
N ASN A 382 5.13 23.86 3.54
CA ASN A 382 5.87 25.11 3.54
C ASN A 382 6.94 25.12 2.43
N PHE A 383 7.60 23.98 2.20
CA PHE A 383 8.54 23.82 1.08
C PHE A 383 7.85 24.04 -0.28
N ILE A 384 6.67 23.45 -0.50
CA ILE A 384 5.92 23.63 -1.75
C ILE A 384 5.57 25.10 -1.96
N VAL A 385 5.10 25.79 -0.93
CA VAL A 385 4.75 27.22 -1.00
C VAL A 385 5.98 28.05 -1.34
N LEU A 386 7.10 27.87 -0.62
CA LEU A 386 8.35 28.57 -0.90
C LEU A 386 8.86 28.29 -2.31
N HIS A 387 8.92 27.02 -2.71
CA HIS A 387 9.37 26.62 -4.04
C HIS A 387 8.57 27.30 -5.15
N ASN A 388 7.24 27.38 -5.00
CA ASN A 388 6.41 28.08 -5.97
C ASN A 388 6.58 29.60 -5.90
N LEU A 389 6.68 30.20 -4.71
CA LEU A 389 6.99 31.63 -4.59
C LEU A 389 8.28 31.97 -5.31
N PHE A 390 9.34 31.17 -5.18
CA PHE A 390 10.58 31.35 -5.93
C PHE A 390 10.39 31.18 -7.44
N LYS A 391 9.67 30.14 -7.87
CA LYS A 391 9.40 29.87 -9.29
C LYS A 391 8.66 31.03 -9.97
N TYR A 392 7.74 31.69 -9.26
CA TYR A 392 6.89 32.75 -9.80
C TYR A 392 7.34 34.16 -9.39
N LYS A 393 8.44 34.32 -8.63
CA LYS A 393 9.00 35.63 -8.22
C LYS A 393 9.61 36.44 -9.37
N ASN A 394 9.90 35.79 -10.50
CA ASN A 394 10.56 36.37 -11.68
C ASN A 394 9.60 36.61 -12.86
N ILE A 395 8.30 36.86 -12.58
CA ILE A 395 7.33 37.36 -13.57
C ILE A 395 6.82 38.72 -13.10
#